data_AF-A0A0D7XAK9-F1
#
_entry.id   AF-A0A0D7XAK9-F1
#
_cell.length_a   1.000
_cell.length_b   1.000
_cell.length_c   1.000
_cell.angle_alpha   90.00
_cell.angle_beta   90.00
_cell.angle_gamma   90.00
#
_symmetry.space_group_name_H-M   'P 1'
#
loop_
_entity.id
_entity.type
_entity.pdbx_description
1 polymer ?
#
loop_
_entity_poly.entity_id
_entity_poly.type
_entity_poly.pdbx_seq_one_letter_code
_entity_poly.pdbx_strand_id
1 'polypeptide(L)'
;MSNIDNQNTVGNTSSFAKGLFIGGLIGAAAALLFAPKPGRDLRSDLSDKITVVADKTKDVASVVSNKATDLAKTVSTKTEDVAKTVSGSKDIILSSVARASADVADEAVKADQEIMDAAAQAAKETQKQLNTTS
;
A
#
# COMPACT_ATOMS: atom_id res chain seq x y z
N MET A 1 -2.34 42.08 -22.65
CA MET A 1 -3.27 41.23 -21.88
C MET A 1 -2.74 39.80 -21.88
N SER A 2 -2.78 39.16 -20.72
CA SER A 2 -2.12 37.90 -20.38
C SER A 2 -2.65 36.69 -21.16
N ASN A 3 -1.72 35.79 -21.51
CA ASN A 3 -2.00 34.46 -22.04
C ASN A 3 -2.86 33.66 -21.06
N ILE A 4 -3.93 33.07 -21.58
CA ILE A 4 -4.72 32.06 -20.89
C ILE A 4 -4.02 30.73 -21.16
N ASP A 5 -3.28 30.25 -20.17
CA ASP A 5 -2.65 28.95 -20.18
C ASP A 5 -3.70 27.84 -20.33
N ASN A 6 -3.39 26.96 -21.27
CA ASN A 6 -4.18 25.83 -21.70
C ASN A 6 -4.47 24.88 -20.53
N GLN A 7 -5.76 24.72 -20.26
CA GLN A 7 -6.36 23.86 -19.24
C GLN A 7 -5.82 22.42 -19.30
N ASN A 8 -5.12 22.04 -18.23
CA ASN A 8 -4.62 20.70 -17.98
C ASN A 8 -5.79 19.73 -17.70
N THR A 9 -6.29 19.04 -18.72
CA THR A 9 -7.11 17.83 -18.55
C THR A 9 -6.22 16.66 -18.13
N VAL A 10 -5.67 16.68 -16.91
CA VAL A 10 -4.94 15.55 -16.28
C VAL A 10 -5.24 15.47 -14.77
N GLY A 11 -6.53 15.53 -14.40
CA GLY A 11 -6.95 15.59 -12.98
C GLY A 11 -7.14 14.24 -12.28
N ASN A 12 -7.58 13.20 -12.99
CA ASN A 12 -8.00 11.93 -12.35
C ASN A 12 -6.93 10.84 -12.35
N THR A 13 -6.26 10.59 -13.49
CA THR A 13 -5.29 9.49 -13.60
C THR A 13 -4.00 9.77 -12.82
N SER A 14 -3.56 11.04 -12.76
CA SER A 14 -2.36 11.41 -11.99
C SER A 14 -2.60 11.31 -10.48
N SER A 15 -3.82 11.63 -10.02
CA SER A 15 -4.24 11.50 -8.62
C SER A 15 -4.37 10.03 -8.20
N PHE A 16 -4.92 9.18 -9.07
CA PHE A 16 -4.99 7.73 -8.85
C PHE A 16 -3.59 7.09 -8.82
N ALA A 17 -2.71 7.42 -9.77
CA ALA A 17 -1.34 6.87 -9.81
C ALA A 17 -0.53 7.23 -8.56
N LYS A 18 -0.66 8.47 -8.05
CA LYS A 18 -0.04 8.88 -6.78
C LYS A 18 -0.64 8.11 -5.59
N GLY A 19 -1.96 7.89 -5.58
CA GLY A 19 -2.65 7.09 -4.59
C GLY A 19 -2.22 5.62 -4.58
N LEU A 20 -2.10 5.00 -5.76
CA LEU A 20 -1.61 3.64 -5.95
C LEU A 20 -0.15 3.49 -5.50
N PHE A 21 0.70 4.48 -5.78
CA PHE A 21 2.11 4.43 -5.37
C PHE A 21 2.25 4.46 -3.84
N ILE A 22 1.58 5.39 -3.17
CA ILE A 22 1.62 5.51 -1.71
C ILE A 22 0.92 4.32 -1.03
N GLY A 23 -0.26 3.95 -1.52
CA GLY A 23 -1.03 2.81 -1.02
C GLY A 23 -0.33 1.47 -1.26
N GLY A 24 0.35 1.32 -2.40
CA GLY A 24 1.12 0.14 -2.76
C GLY A 24 2.33 -0.07 -1.86
N LEU A 25 3.07 0.99 -1.50
CA LEU A 25 4.17 0.89 -0.54
C LEU A 25 3.69 0.49 0.86
N ILE A 26 2.61 1.09 1.34
CA ILE A 26 2.01 0.75 2.65
C ILE A 26 1.46 -0.68 2.62
N GLY A 27 0.77 -1.06 1.54
CA GLY A 27 0.21 -2.40 1.36
C GLY A 27 1.29 -3.48 1.27
N ALA A 28 2.39 -3.23 0.55
CA ALA A 28 3.52 -4.15 0.46
C ALA A 28 4.21 -4.33 1.82
N ALA A 29 4.44 -3.25 2.57
CA ALA A 29 4.99 -3.33 3.91
C ALA A 29 4.07 -4.11 4.86
N ALA A 30 2.76 -3.88 4.80
CA ALA A 30 1.77 -4.63 5.57
C ALA A 30 1.71 -6.12 5.16
N ALA A 31 1.80 -6.43 3.87
CA ALA A 31 1.84 -7.79 3.34
C ALA A 31 3.11 -8.53 3.78
N LEU A 32 4.27 -7.88 3.75
CA LEU A 32 5.53 -8.43 4.27
C LEU A 32 5.46 -8.65 5.79
N LEU A 33 4.79 -7.78 6.54
CA LEU A 33 4.59 -7.96 7.98
C LEU A 33 3.61 -9.10 8.31
N PHE A 34 2.57 -9.28 7.49
CA PHE A 34 1.56 -10.34 7.65
C PHE A 34 2.01 -11.70 7.10
N ALA A 35 2.99 -11.72 6.19
CA ALA A 35 3.61 -12.95 5.74
C ALA A 35 4.27 -13.65 6.95
N PRO A 36 4.05 -14.96 7.18
CA PRO A 36 4.35 -15.65 8.44
C PRO A 36 5.85 -15.90 8.74
N LYS A 37 6.79 -15.29 8.00
CA LYS A 37 8.24 -15.60 8.06
C LYS A 37 9.23 -14.52 8.56
N PRO A 38 8.97 -13.18 8.59
CA PRO A 38 9.96 -12.21 9.06
C PRO A 38 9.91 -11.90 10.57
N GLY A 39 8.89 -12.33 11.32
CA GLY A 39 8.68 -11.86 12.70
C GLY A 39 9.53 -12.52 13.80
N ARG A 40 9.93 -13.79 13.65
CA ARG A 40 10.69 -14.52 14.68
C ARG A 40 12.13 -14.03 14.80
N ASP A 41 12.78 -13.80 13.66
CA ASP A 41 14.18 -13.39 13.61
C ASP A 41 14.34 -11.90 13.90
N LEU A 42 13.40 -11.06 13.43
CA LEU A 42 13.35 -9.65 13.81
C LEU A 42 13.14 -9.48 15.31
N ARG A 43 12.28 -10.27 15.98
CA ARG A 43 12.07 -10.11 17.43
C ARG A 43 13.33 -10.45 18.23
N SER A 44 14.15 -11.40 17.77
CA SER A 44 15.41 -11.76 18.44
C SER A 44 16.43 -10.61 18.34
N ASP A 45 16.68 -10.08 17.14
CA ASP A 45 17.67 -9.00 16.92
C ASP A 45 17.17 -7.62 17.40
N LEU A 46 15.85 -7.47 17.47
CA LEU A 46 15.22 -6.23 17.86
C LEU A 46 15.07 -6.15 19.39
N SER A 47 14.92 -7.22 20.16
CA SER A 47 14.70 -7.15 21.62
C SER A 47 15.75 -6.31 22.37
N ASP A 48 17.03 -6.42 22.00
CA ASP A 48 18.12 -5.66 22.62
C ASP A 48 18.14 -4.18 22.21
N LYS A 49 17.63 -3.85 21.02
CA LYS A 49 17.54 -2.47 20.50
C LYS A 49 16.18 -1.82 20.75
N ILE A 50 15.12 -2.62 20.91
CA ILE A 50 13.74 -2.19 21.13
C ILE A 50 13.61 -1.56 22.49
N THR A 51 14.35 -1.96 23.52
CA THR A 51 14.15 -1.37 24.85
C THR A 51 14.50 0.13 24.85
N VAL A 52 15.61 0.52 24.20
CA VAL A 52 16.01 1.94 24.07
C VAL A 52 15.13 2.70 23.08
N VAL A 53 14.70 2.03 22.00
CA VAL A 53 13.79 2.62 21.01
C VAL A 53 12.38 2.74 21.58
N ALA A 54 11.92 1.81 22.40
CA ALA A 54 10.59 1.75 23.00
C ALA A 54 10.40 2.87 24.03
N ASP A 55 11.42 3.21 24.81
CA ASP A 55 11.35 4.36 25.72
C ASP A 55 11.21 5.68 24.94
N LYS A 56 12.00 5.89 23.88
CA LYS A 56 11.83 7.05 22.97
C LYS A 56 10.51 6.99 22.19
N THR A 57 10.06 5.79 21.84
CA THR A 57 8.79 5.56 21.14
C THR A 57 7.63 5.80 22.09
N LYS A 58 7.75 5.61 23.40
CA LYS A 58 6.68 5.89 24.35
C LYS A 58 6.41 7.40 24.42
N ASP A 59 7.45 8.22 24.45
CA ASP A 59 7.30 9.68 24.37
C ASP A 59 6.75 10.14 23.02
N VAL A 60 7.29 9.61 21.92
CA VAL A 60 6.78 9.93 20.57
C VAL A 60 5.36 9.41 20.37
N ALA A 61 5.03 8.23 20.87
CA ALA A 61 3.70 7.64 20.81
C ALA A 61 2.72 8.40 21.68
N SER A 62 3.12 8.96 22.83
CA SER A 62 2.26 9.86 23.58
C SER A 62 1.97 11.16 22.82
N VAL A 63 2.98 11.77 22.17
CA VAL A 63 2.79 12.98 21.35
C VAL A 63 1.95 12.69 20.11
N VAL A 64 2.22 11.58 19.43
CA VAL A 64 1.47 11.11 18.27
C VAL A 64 0.07 10.69 18.68
N SER A 65 -0.13 10.03 19.81
CA SER A 65 -1.46 9.64 20.32
C SER A 65 -2.30 10.88 20.65
N ASN A 66 -1.72 11.90 21.28
CA ASN A 66 -2.41 13.17 21.53
C ASN A 66 -2.76 13.88 20.21
N LYS A 67 -1.81 14.01 19.28
CA LYS A 67 -2.06 14.59 17.94
C LYS A 67 -3.02 13.76 17.10
N ALA A 68 -2.98 12.43 17.21
CA ALA A 68 -3.85 11.51 16.53
C ALA A 68 -5.25 11.55 17.13
N THR A 69 -5.40 11.80 18.43
CA THR A 69 -6.69 12.02 19.08
C THR A 69 -7.31 13.35 18.63
N ASP A 70 -6.52 14.41 18.51
CA ASP A 70 -6.98 15.70 17.99
C ASP A 70 -7.30 15.64 16.48
N LEU A 71 -6.46 14.96 15.72
CA LEU A 71 -6.70 14.69 14.31
C LEU A 71 -7.91 13.77 14.14
N ALA A 72 -8.08 12.73 14.95
CA ALA A 72 -9.24 11.85 14.94
C ALA A 72 -10.51 12.61 15.33
N LYS A 73 -10.47 13.56 16.26
CA LYS A 73 -11.62 14.43 16.54
C LYS A 73 -11.96 15.33 15.34
N THR A 74 -10.95 15.91 14.70
CA THR A 74 -11.11 16.78 13.52
C THR A 74 -11.57 15.99 12.29
N VAL A 75 -11.05 14.78 12.12
CA VAL A 75 -11.43 13.85 11.07
C VAL A 75 -12.81 13.32 11.37
N SER A 76 -13.14 12.87 12.59
CA SER A 76 -14.50 12.40 12.94
C SER A 76 -15.56 13.46 12.71
N THR A 77 -15.32 14.72 13.09
CA THR A 77 -16.27 15.82 12.80
C THR A 77 -16.42 16.07 11.30
N LYS A 78 -15.33 16.09 10.51
CA LYS A 78 -15.42 16.17 9.04
C LYS A 78 -15.98 14.89 8.40
N THR A 79 -15.80 13.75 9.04
CA THR A 79 -16.24 12.43 8.58
C THR A 79 -17.71 12.26 8.86
N GLU A 80 -18.32 12.90 9.85
CA GLU A 80 -19.78 12.90 10.01
C GLU A 80 -20.47 13.63 8.86
N ASP A 81 -19.93 14.75 8.39
CA ASP A 81 -20.47 15.47 7.22
C ASP A 81 -20.24 14.67 5.92
N VAL A 82 -19.04 14.11 5.72
CA VAL A 82 -18.76 13.22 4.59
C VAL A 82 -19.58 11.94 4.67
N ALA A 83 -19.77 11.35 5.85
CA ALA A 83 -20.56 10.14 6.06
C ALA A 83 -22.04 10.37 5.79
N LYS A 84 -22.57 11.57 6.04
CA LYS A 84 -23.94 11.94 5.62
C LYS A 84 -24.06 12.01 4.09
N THR A 85 -23.10 12.62 3.39
CA THR A 85 -23.03 12.62 1.91
C THR A 85 -22.78 11.23 1.33
N VAL A 86 -21.97 10.41 1.99
CA VAL A 86 -21.62 9.05 1.58
C VAL A 86 -22.74 8.06 1.92
N SER A 87 -23.51 8.22 2.99
CA SER A 87 -24.62 7.30 3.31
C SER A 87 -25.69 7.27 2.20
N GLY A 88 -25.90 8.37 1.48
CA GLY A 88 -26.77 8.38 0.29
C GLY A 88 -26.14 7.80 -0.98
N SER A 89 -24.82 7.61 -1.01
CA SER A 89 -24.05 7.13 -2.18
C SER A 89 -23.25 5.85 -1.89
N LYS A 90 -23.49 5.20 -0.75
CA LYS A 90 -22.72 4.05 -0.24
C LYS A 90 -22.68 2.92 -1.27
N ASP A 91 -23.81 2.62 -1.88
CA ASP A 91 -23.92 1.55 -2.86
C ASP A 91 -23.10 1.85 -4.13
N ILE A 92 -23.05 3.11 -4.56
CA ILE A 92 -22.30 3.53 -5.75
C ILE A 92 -20.80 3.53 -5.48
N ILE A 93 -20.37 4.05 -4.34
CA ILE A 93 -18.95 4.08 -3.95
C ILE A 93 -18.45 2.66 -3.69
N LEU A 94 -19.21 1.86 -2.94
CA LEU A 94 -18.82 0.48 -2.62
C LEU A 94 -18.74 -0.38 -3.89
N SER A 95 -19.69 -0.24 -4.81
CA SER A 95 -19.65 -0.97 -6.09
C SER A 95 -18.49 -0.53 -6.99
N SER A 96 -18.15 0.76 -6.99
CA SER A 96 -17.02 1.27 -7.78
C SER A 96 -15.67 0.82 -7.22
N VAL A 97 -15.53 0.80 -5.90
CA VAL A 97 -14.34 0.31 -5.21
C VAL A 97 -14.21 -1.21 -5.36
N ALA A 98 -15.31 -1.95 -5.23
CA ALA A 98 -15.31 -3.39 -5.42
C ALA A 98 -14.91 -3.77 -6.86
N ARG A 99 -15.45 -3.08 -7.87
CA ARG A 99 -15.06 -3.28 -9.27
C ARG A 99 -13.59 -2.93 -9.52
N ALA A 100 -13.14 -1.74 -9.10
CA ALA A 100 -11.75 -1.34 -9.30
C ALA A 100 -10.78 -2.29 -8.59
N SER A 101 -11.15 -2.80 -7.40
CA SER A 101 -10.36 -3.81 -6.69
C SER A 101 -10.33 -5.15 -7.41
N ALA A 102 -11.45 -5.57 -8.00
CA ALA A 102 -11.52 -6.80 -8.80
C ALA A 102 -10.66 -6.69 -10.06
N ASP A 103 -10.74 -5.58 -10.80
CA ASP A 103 -9.94 -5.34 -12.00
C ASP A 103 -8.43 -5.34 -11.68
N VAL A 104 -8.03 -4.71 -10.56
CA VAL A 104 -6.63 -4.72 -10.10
C VAL A 104 -6.18 -6.12 -9.66
N ALA A 105 -7.06 -6.89 -9.01
CA ALA A 105 -6.75 -8.25 -8.59
C ALA A 105 -6.57 -9.18 -9.81
N ASP A 106 -7.43 -9.09 -10.81
CA ASP A 106 -7.31 -9.86 -12.05
C ASP A 106 -6.05 -9.50 -12.84
N GLU A 107 -5.69 -8.21 -12.90
CA GLU A 107 -4.46 -7.76 -13.56
C GLU A 107 -3.20 -8.20 -12.79
N ALA A 108 -3.24 -8.17 -11.45
CA ALA A 108 -2.14 -8.65 -10.61
C ALA A 108 -1.92 -10.16 -10.75
N VAL A 109 -3.00 -10.96 -10.82
CA VAL A 109 -2.91 -12.41 -11.03
C VAL A 109 -2.30 -12.73 -12.40
N LYS A 110 -2.68 -12.01 -13.46
CA LYS A 110 -2.08 -12.18 -14.79
C LYS A 110 -0.60 -11.82 -14.80
N ALA A 111 -0.24 -10.68 -14.21
CA ALA A 111 1.15 -10.25 -14.13
C ALA A 111 2.03 -11.24 -13.35
N ASP A 112 1.54 -11.79 -12.24
CA ASP A 112 2.25 -12.84 -11.48
C ASP A 112 2.41 -14.13 -12.28
N GLN A 113 1.40 -14.53 -13.06
CA GLN A 113 1.45 -15.72 -13.92
C GLN A 113 2.52 -15.57 -15.01
N GLU A 114 2.57 -14.41 -15.69
CA GLU A 114 3.56 -14.10 -16.72
C GLU A 114 4.99 -14.04 -16.14
N ILE A 115 5.16 -13.44 -14.96
CA ILE A 115 6.46 -13.40 -14.27
C ILE A 115 6.90 -14.81 -13.86
N MET A 116 6.00 -15.65 -13.36
CA MET A 116 6.29 -17.04 -13.00
C MET A 116 6.70 -17.88 -14.21
N ASP A 117 6.03 -17.72 -15.35
CA ASP A 117 6.38 -18.45 -16.57
C ASP A 117 7.74 -18.00 -17.14
N ALA A 118 8.02 -16.70 -17.11
CA ALA A 118 9.33 -16.16 -17.49
C ALA A 118 10.44 -16.64 -16.54
N ALA A 119 10.19 -16.64 -15.23
CA ALA A 119 11.13 -17.11 -14.22
C ALA A 119 11.39 -18.62 -14.33
N ALA A 120 10.35 -19.41 -14.59
CA ALA A 120 10.46 -20.86 -14.78
C ALA A 120 11.25 -21.22 -16.05
N GLN A 121 11.09 -20.46 -17.13
CA GLN A 121 11.86 -20.62 -18.36
C GLN A 121 13.34 -20.27 -18.14
N ALA A 122 13.61 -19.12 -17.51
CA ALA A 122 14.97 -18.70 -17.17
C ALA A 122 15.68 -19.71 -16.24
N ALA A 123 14.95 -20.26 -15.26
CA ALA A 123 15.48 -21.29 -14.36
C ALA A 123 15.80 -22.61 -15.09
N LYS A 124 14.96 -23.03 -16.04
CA LYS A 124 15.19 -24.23 -16.87
C LYS A 124 16.40 -24.06 -17.79
N GLU A 125 16.56 -22.90 -18.43
CA GLU A 125 17.75 -22.63 -19.25
C GLU A 125 19.03 -22.59 -18.42
N THR A 126 18.97 -21.98 -17.23
CA THR A 126 20.11 -21.93 -16.31
C THR A 126 20.53 -23.32 -15.83
N GLN A 127 19.58 -24.19 -15.45
CA GLN A 127 19.89 -25.58 -15.08
C GLN A 127 20.46 -26.40 -16.25
N LYS A 128 19.99 -26.16 -17.47
CA LYS A 128 20.46 -26.90 -18.66
C LYS A 128 21.90 -26.52 -19.04
N GLN A 129 22.29 -25.26 -18.84
CA GLN A 129 23.67 -24.80 -19.04
C GLN A 129 24.63 -25.30 -17.94
N LEU A 130 24.14 -25.45 -16.71
CA LEU A 130 24.93 -26.01 -15.60
C LEU A 130 25.25 -27.50 -15.77
N ASN A 131 24.32 -28.30 -16.31
CA ASN A 131 24.52 -29.74 -16.49
C ASN A 131 25.26 -30.14 -17.78
N THR A 132 25.58 -29.18 -18.66
CA THR A 132 26.33 -29.41 -19.90
C THR A 132 27.77 -28.87 -19.86
N THR A 133 28.17 -28.27 -18.73
CA THR A 133 29.51 -27.69 -18.50
C THR A 133 30.37 -28.56 -17.54
N SER A 134 29.94 -29.79 -17.23
CA SER A 134 30.74 -30.82 -16.54
C SER A 134 30.94 -32.03 -17.46
#